data_AF-A0AAN7PYT1-F1
#
_entry.id   AF-A0AAN7PYT1-F1
#
_cell.length_a   1.000
_cell.length_b   1.000
_cell.length_c   1.000
_cell.angle_alpha   90.00
_cell.angle_beta   90.00
_cell.angle_gamma   90.00
#
_symmetry.space_group_name_H-M   'P 1'
#
loop_
_entity.id
_entity.type
_entity.pdbx_description
1 polymer ?
#
loop_
_entity_poly.entity_id
_entity_poly.type
_entity_poly.pdbx_seq_one_letter_code
_entity_poly.pdbx_strand_id
1 'polypeptide(L)'
;MAKANKCFIVPLVIGLIVLLVGILMVTVIFPNLIEKEVVSNVELKDGTLQWYRFREIPFPFNFNVYLFAITNKDEVLAGKKPQVREVGPFVYKEHRKKVIHGIEDDQIVYSDSLTYVFNQTESGEISEDDPITVLNSPVTAILQSLETLPISLGINIEDVLKDIFQDTNVFMEVKVKDLTFGGIRMCDPARNPSGVAKLVCLVIMLMNQKLLEYHEDLSMSFSLFKYKTKLDGPFTINSGVKNVDNLGSITSYKGQEYTQFWEGEKSQCDKVNGFYTTFPPFMEENSNYPVYSTDICK
;
A
#
# COMPACT_ATOMS: atom_id res chain seq x y z
N MET A 1 -13.84 83.23 5.04
CA MET A 1 -14.41 81.86 5.09
C MET A 1 -13.46 80.84 4.43
N ALA A 2 -12.26 80.60 4.97
CA ALA A 2 -11.28 79.70 4.33
C ALA A 2 -10.59 78.69 5.28
N LYS A 3 -10.90 78.71 6.58
CA LYS A 3 -10.31 77.78 7.57
C LYS A 3 -11.09 76.48 7.77
N ALA A 4 -12.36 76.42 7.35
CA ALA A 4 -13.23 75.26 7.59
C ALA A 4 -12.96 74.07 6.64
N ASN A 5 -12.42 74.30 5.44
CA ASN A 5 -12.26 73.23 4.43
C ASN A 5 -11.00 72.37 4.64
N LYS A 6 -9.94 72.91 5.29
CA LYS A 6 -8.72 72.13 5.55
C LYS A 6 -8.88 71.09 6.67
N CYS A 7 -9.85 71.28 7.57
CA CYS A 7 -10.05 70.42 8.73
C CYS A 7 -10.71 69.06 8.37
N PHE A 8 -11.47 69.00 7.28
CA PHE A 8 -12.10 67.76 6.79
C PHE A 8 -11.24 66.96 5.80
N ILE A 9 -10.31 67.61 5.10
CA ILE A 9 -9.44 66.95 4.12
C ILE A 9 -8.44 66.02 4.80
N VAL A 10 -7.86 66.44 5.92
CA VAL A 10 -6.86 65.66 6.68
C VAL A 10 -7.41 64.30 7.16
N PRO A 11 -8.55 64.20 7.87
CA PRO A 11 -9.09 62.90 8.30
C PRO A 11 -9.54 62.03 7.12
N LEU A 12 -9.99 62.63 6.01
CA LEU A 12 -10.39 61.89 4.81
C LEU A 12 -9.18 61.26 4.09
N VAL A 13 -8.07 61.99 3.99
CA VAL A 13 -6.81 61.46 3.46
C VAL A 13 -6.25 60.36 4.36
N ILE A 14 -6.29 60.54 5.68
CA ILE A 14 -5.86 59.51 6.63
C ILE A 14 -6.73 58.26 6.52
N GLY A 15 -8.06 58.41 6.44
CA GLY A 15 -8.99 57.31 6.26
C GLY A 15 -8.75 56.54 4.95
N LEU A 16 -8.48 57.24 3.86
CA LEU A 16 -8.12 56.63 2.58
C LEU A 16 -6.80 55.86 2.66
N ILE A 17 -5.77 56.41 3.33
CA ILE A 17 -4.50 55.72 3.54
C ILE A 17 -4.71 54.45 4.37
N VAL A 18 -5.46 54.52 5.47
CA VAL A 18 -5.76 53.35 6.31
C VAL A 18 -6.52 52.29 5.52
N LEU A 19 -7.48 52.69 4.68
CA LEU A 19 -8.21 51.77 3.81
C LEU A 19 -7.29 51.10 2.79
N LEU A 20 -6.42 51.88 2.12
CA LEU A 20 -5.45 51.34 1.16
C LEU A 20 -4.44 50.38 1.82
N VAL A 21 -3.94 50.71 3.02
CA VAL A 21 -3.07 49.83 3.80
C VAL A 21 -3.82 48.58 4.26
N GLY A 22 -5.08 48.70 4.67
CA GLY A 22 -5.93 47.57 5.05
C GLY A 22 -6.17 46.62 3.87
N ILE A 23 -6.45 47.15 2.68
CA ILE A 23 -6.58 46.37 1.45
C ILE A 23 -5.26 45.67 1.14
N LEU A 24 -4.13 46.39 1.12
CA LEU A 24 -2.81 45.81 0.86
C LEU A 24 -2.45 44.69 1.86
N MET A 25 -2.75 44.90 3.14
CA MET A 25 -2.56 43.90 4.19
C MET A 25 -3.34 42.62 3.88
N VAL A 26 -4.64 42.75 3.59
CA VAL A 26 -5.53 41.60 3.35
C VAL A 26 -5.25 40.90 2.03
N THR A 27 -4.93 41.63 0.96
CA THR A 27 -4.78 41.03 -0.38
C THR A 27 -3.36 40.55 -0.68
N VAL A 28 -2.34 41.08 -0.01
CA VAL A 28 -0.93 40.74 -0.31
C VAL A 28 -0.18 40.25 0.91
N ILE A 29 -0.17 41.00 2.02
CA ILE A 29 0.71 40.69 3.15
C ILE A 29 0.26 39.40 3.86
N PHE A 30 -0.99 39.34 4.30
CA PHE A 30 -1.52 38.18 5.02
C PHE A 30 -1.47 36.89 4.20
N PRO A 31 -1.91 36.86 2.92
CA PRO A 31 -1.82 35.65 2.10
C PRO A 31 -0.39 35.14 1.97
N ASN A 32 0.58 36.01 1.67
CA ASN A 32 1.98 35.61 1.54
C ASN A 32 2.61 35.13 2.86
N LEU A 33 2.21 35.71 4.00
CA LEU A 33 2.68 35.26 5.31
C LEU A 33 2.11 33.90 5.67
N ILE A 34 0.81 33.69 5.43
CA ILE A 34 0.15 32.40 5.67
C ILE A 34 0.77 31.35 4.76
N GLU A 35 0.98 31.66 3.48
CA GLU A 35 1.59 30.73 2.53
C GLU A 35 2.98 30.29 2.99
N LYS A 36 3.84 31.23 3.37
CA LYS A 36 5.18 30.92 3.90
C LYS A 36 5.14 30.06 5.16
N GLU A 37 4.23 30.37 6.08
CA GLU A 37 4.07 29.61 7.32
C GLU A 37 3.59 28.18 7.02
N VAL A 38 2.62 28.02 6.11
CA VAL A 38 2.15 26.71 5.67
C VAL A 38 3.28 25.92 5.04
N VAL A 39 4.01 26.50 4.06
CA VAL A 39 5.14 25.86 3.37
C VAL A 39 6.19 25.38 4.39
N SER A 40 6.65 26.27 5.28
CA SER A 40 7.66 25.92 6.29
C SER A 40 7.19 24.84 7.27
N ASN A 41 5.87 24.67 7.46
CA ASN A 41 5.32 23.66 8.33
C ASN A 41 5.01 22.33 7.61
N VAL A 42 4.99 22.27 6.27
CA VAL A 42 4.69 21.02 5.52
C VAL A 42 5.92 20.34 4.93
N GLU A 43 7.00 21.09 4.71
CA GLU A 43 8.29 20.56 4.22
C GLU A 43 8.80 19.39 5.08
N LEU A 44 9.29 18.35 4.42
CA LEU A 44 9.90 17.19 5.09
C LEU A 44 11.35 17.48 5.45
N LYS A 45 11.52 18.28 6.50
CA LYS A 45 12.82 18.71 7.01
C LYS A 45 13.11 18.12 8.39
N ASP A 46 14.29 17.55 8.57
CA ASP A 46 14.68 16.95 9.85
C ASP A 46 14.56 17.94 11.02
N GLY A 47 14.09 17.45 12.17
CA GLY A 47 13.76 18.25 13.35
C GLY A 47 12.40 18.96 13.33
N THR A 48 11.64 18.92 12.23
CA THR A 48 10.27 19.50 12.20
C THR A 48 9.20 18.52 12.70
N LEU A 49 8.03 19.04 13.08
CA LEU A 49 6.90 18.21 13.48
C LEU A 49 6.39 17.32 12.34
N GLN A 50 6.37 17.81 11.10
CA GLN A 50 5.95 17.00 9.97
C GLN A 50 6.94 15.90 9.63
N TRP A 51 8.23 16.14 9.79
CA TRP A 51 9.21 15.07 9.66
C TRP A 51 8.97 13.93 10.65
N TYR A 52 8.63 14.25 11.90
CA TYR A 52 8.27 13.23 12.89
C TYR A 52 7.02 12.44 12.46
N ARG A 53 5.96 13.12 12.04
CA ARG A 53 4.70 12.49 11.59
C ARG A 53 4.87 11.67 10.30
N PHE A 54 5.76 12.13 9.41
CA PHE A 54 6.12 11.40 8.19
C PHE A 54 6.83 10.09 8.52
N ARG A 55 7.78 10.11 9.46
CA ARG A 55 8.51 8.90 9.87
C ARG A 55 7.64 7.91 10.63
N GLU A 56 6.79 8.39 11.52
CA GLU A 56 5.90 7.53 12.31
C GLU A 56 4.54 8.20 12.50
N ILE A 57 3.49 7.55 11.99
CA ILE A 57 2.13 8.07 12.12
C ILE A 57 1.67 7.79 13.56
N PRO A 58 1.21 8.80 14.31
CA PRO A 58 0.98 8.67 15.76
C PRO A 58 -0.27 7.87 16.13
N PHE A 59 -1.06 7.42 15.15
CA PHE A 59 -2.27 6.63 15.34
C PHE A 59 -2.35 5.50 14.31
N PRO A 60 -2.97 4.37 14.65
CA PRO A 60 -3.19 3.30 13.69
C PRO A 60 -4.35 3.61 12.74
N PHE A 61 -4.30 3.01 11.55
CA PHE A 61 -5.43 2.98 10.61
C PHE A 61 -6.20 1.66 10.73
N ASN A 62 -7.47 1.69 10.32
CA ASN A 62 -8.27 0.46 10.22
C ASN A 62 -8.08 -0.18 8.85
N PHE A 63 -7.50 -1.38 8.84
CA PHE A 63 -7.45 -2.26 7.69
C PHE A 63 -8.58 -3.29 7.82
N ASN A 64 -9.70 -3.03 7.15
CA ASN A 64 -10.90 -3.85 7.20
C ASN A 64 -10.89 -4.87 6.07
N VAL A 65 -10.90 -6.16 6.41
CA VAL A 65 -10.92 -7.25 5.44
C VAL A 65 -12.34 -7.83 5.34
N TYR A 66 -12.84 -7.91 4.12
CA TYR A 66 -14.10 -8.59 3.77
C TYR A 66 -13.79 -9.73 2.81
N LEU A 67 -14.24 -10.94 3.12
CA LEU A 67 -13.96 -12.14 2.36
C LEU A 67 -15.26 -12.70 1.77
N PHE A 68 -15.17 -13.32 0.59
CA PHE A 68 -16.30 -13.96 -0.06
C PHE A 68 -16.22 -15.48 0.12
N ALA A 69 -17.01 -16.00 1.06
CA ALA A 69 -17.09 -17.43 1.32
C ALA A 69 -18.03 -18.11 0.30
N ILE A 70 -17.62 -19.26 -0.25
CA ILE A 70 -18.40 -20.07 -1.19
C ILE A 70 -19.42 -20.90 -0.41
N THR A 71 -20.69 -20.83 -0.82
CA THR A 71 -21.80 -21.51 -0.13
C THR A 71 -22.26 -22.79 -0.83
N ASN A 72 -21.94 -22.95 -2.12
CA ASN A 72 -22.41 -24.07 -2.95
C ASN A 72 -21.26 -24.80 -3.67
N LYS A 73 -20.17 -25.14 -2.96
CA LYS A 73 -18.93 -25.69 -3.56
C LYS A 73 -19.15 -26.90 -4.48
N ASP A 74 -19.98 -27.87 -4.07
CA ASP A 74 -20.20 -29.10 -4.84
C ASP A 74 -20.97 -28.82 -6.15
N GLU A 75 -21.87 -27.85 -6.12
CA GLU A 75 -22.61 -27.39 -7.30
C GLU A 75 -21.71 -26.68 -8.30
N VAL A 76 -20.75 -25.89 -7.81
CA VAL A 76 -19.76 -25.23 -8.66
C VAL A 76 -18.85 -26.25 -9.33
N LEU A 77 -18.42 -27.29 -8.61
CA LEU A 77 -17.65 -28.39 -9.19
C LEU A 77 -18.44 -29.13 -10.27
N ALA A 78 -19.77 -29.14 -10.21
CA ALA A 78 -20.65 -29.66 -11.25
C ALA A 78 -20.93 -28.67 -12.40
N GLY A 79 -20.24 -27.51 -12.43
CA GLY A 79 -20.35 -26.50 -13.49
C GLY A 79 -21.45 -25.46 -13.29
N LYS A 80 -22.10 -25.41 -12.12
CA LYS A 80 -23.07 -24.36 -11.81
C LYS A 80 -22.37 -23.06 -11.38
N LYS A 81 -23.12 -21.96 -11.38
CA LYS A 81 -22.62 -20.63 -10.99
C LYS A 81 -22.27 -20.59 -9.48
N PRO A 82 -21.11 -20.02 -9.10
CA PRO A 82 -20.76 -19.79 -7.70
C PRO A 82 -21.73 -18.86 -6.98
N GLN A 83 -22.11 -19.25 -5.77
CA GLN A 83 -22.84 -18.44 -4.80
C GLN A 83 -21.89 -18.10 -3.65
N VAL A 84 -21.63 -16.80 -3.48
CA VAL A 84 -20.76 -16.27 -2.43
C VAL A 84 -21.55 -15.52 -1.38
N ARG A 85 -21.05 -15.54 -0.14
CA ARG A 85 -21.52 -14.72 0.97
C ARG A 85 -20.35 -13.91 1.51
N GLU A 86 -20.54 -12.61 1.67
CA GLU A 86 -19.56 -11.74 2.32
C GLU A 86 -19.45 -12.08 3.81
N VAL A 87 -18.21 -12.12 4.33
CA VAL A 87 -17.87 -12.37 5.72
C VAL A 87 -16.87 -11.30 6.16
N GLY A 88 -17.23 -10.50 7.17
CA GLY A 88 -16.42 -9.40 7.66
C GLY A 88 -17.25 -8.33 8.36
N PRO A 89 -16.62 -7.24 8.82
CA PRO A 89 -15.19 -6.95 8.68
C PRO A 89 -14.31 -7.71 9.69
N PHE A 90 -13.19 -8.26 9.22
CA PHE A 90 -12.06 -8.58 10.09
C PHE A 90 -11.17 -7.34 10.18
N VAL A 91 -11.19 -6.68 11.33
CA VAL A 91 -10.53 -5.38 11.53
C VAL A 91 -9.13 -5.58 12.09
N TYR A 92 -8.14 -5.08 11.35
CA TYR A 92 -6.75 -5.01 11.80
C TYR A 92 -6.33 -3.54 12.00
N LYS A 93 -5.64 -3.25 13.10
CA LYS A 93 -4.97 -1.96 13.32
C LYS A 93 -3.64 -1.96 12.59
N GLU A 94 -3.55 -1.16 11.53
CA GLU A 94 -2.32 -0.93 10.76
C GLU A 94 -1.51 0.19 11.43
N HIS A 95 -0.30 -0.13 11.89
CA HIS A 95 0.68 0.87 12.30
C HIS A 95 1.72 1.05 11.20
N ARG A 96 2.04 2.31 10.89
CA ARG A 96 2.96 2.66 9.81
C ARG A 96 4.17 3.41 10.33
N LYS A 97 5.35 2.88 9.99
CA LYS A 97 6.66 3.50 10.24
C LYS A 97 7.46 3.54 8.94
N LYS A 98 8.29 4.56 8.76
CA LYS A 98 9.22 4.68 7.64
C LYS A 98 10.65 4.51 8.14
N VAL A 99 11.39 3.62 7.51
CA VAL A 99 12.84 3.47 7.68
C VAL A 99 13.52 4.37 6.67
N ILE A 100 14.19 5.42 7.15
CA ILE A 100 14.93 6.35 6.28
C ILE A 100 16.30 5.77 5.96
N HIS A 101 16.62 5.66 4.68
CA HIS A 101 17.91 5.14 4.18
C HIS A 101 18.89 6.25 3.83
N GLY A 102 18.38 7.41 3.41
CA GLY A 102 19.21 8.55 3.02
C GLY A 102 18.38 9.80 2.75
N ILE A 103 19.04 10.95 2.88
CA ILE A 103 18.52 12.27 2.51
C ILE A 103 19.64 12.98 1.75
N GLU A 104 19.42 13.25 0.48
CA GLU A 104 20.38 13.94 -0.38
C GLU A 104 19.66 15.05 -1.15
N ASP A 105 20.22 16.26 -1.10
CA ASP A 105 19.61 17.45 -1.70
C ASP A 105 18.16 17.73 -1.24
N ASP A 106 17.20 17.36 -2.07
CA ASP A 106 15.75 17.52 -1.88
C ASP A 106 15.03 16.16 -1.95
N GLN A 107 15.77 15.06 -1.89
CA GLN A 107 15.24 13.72 -2.01
C GLN A 107 15.42 12.93 -0.72
N ILE A 108 14.39 12.17 -0.38
CA ILE A 108 14.36 11.26 0.76
C ILE A 108 14.18 9.85 0.22
N VAL A 109 15.08 8.96 0.63
CA VAL A 109 15.01 7.53 0.32
C VAL A 109 14.52 6.79 1.56
N TYR A 110 13.41 6.06 1.46
CA TYR A 110 12.83 5.36 2.60
C TYR A 110 12.13 4.04 2.23
N SER A 111 11.92 3.18 3.22
CA SER A 111 11.02 2.02 3.11
C SER A 111 9.89 2.11 4.12
N ASP A 112 8.70 1.63 3.75
CA ASP A 112 7.60 1.46 4.69
C ASP A 112 7.75 0.16 5.47
N SER A 113 7.47 0.24 6.77
CA SER A 113 7.35 -0.87 7.71
C SER A 113 5.95 -0.82 8.31
N LEU A 114 5.12 -1.80 7.95
CA LEU A 114 3.74 -1.88 8.40
C LEU A 114 3.59 -3.05 9.38
N THR A 115 2.82 -2.84 10.44
CA THR A 115 2.39 -3.92 11.31
C THR A 115 0.88 -3.93 11.42
N TYR A 116 0.29 -5.12 11.50
CA TYR A 116 -1.15 -5.32 11.56
C TYR A 116 -1.47 -6.10 12.83
N VAL A 117 -2.36 -5.54 13.65
CA VAL A 117 -2.80 -6.15 14.90
C VAL A 117 -4.30 -6.38 14.83
N PHE A 118 -4.72 -7.64 14.89
CA PHE A 118 -6.14 -7.99 14.85
C PHE A 118 -6.88 -7.35 16.04
N ASN A 119 -8.08 -6.81 15.78
CA ASN A 119 -8.93 -6.18 16.77
C ASN A 119 -10.28 -6.91 16.82
N GLN A 120 -10.41 -7.84 17.77
CA GLN A 120 -11.64 -8.61 17.98
C GLN A 120 -12.84 -7.70 18.31
N THR A 121 -12.65 -6.66 19.11
CA THR A 121 -13.73 -5.76 19.53
C THR A 121 -14.37 -5.04 18.35
N GLU A 122 -13.56 -4.52 17.42
CA GLU A 122 -14.06 -3.85 16.20
C GLU A 122 -14.54 -4.83 15.12
N SER A 123 -14.11 -6.10 15.18
CA SER A 123 -14.60 -7.17 14.31
C SER A 123 -15.95 -7.75 14.78
N GLY A 124 -16.39 -7.43 16.00
CA GLY A 124 -17.67 -7.90 16.54
C GLY A 124 -17.63 -9.37 16.98
N GLU A 125 -18.67 -10.13 16.62
CA GLU A 125 -18.85 -11.52 17.05
C GLU A 125 -18.06 -12.54 16.21
N ILE A 126 -17.59 -12.15 15.03
CA ILE A 126 -16.82 -13.02 14.13
C ILE A 126 -15.35 -13.08 14.57
N SER A 127 -14.75 -14.27 14.53
CA SER A 127 -13.36 -14.50 14.92
C SER A 127 -12.47 -14.77 13.71
N GLU A 128 -11.20 -14.34 13.76
CA GLU A 128 -10.23 -14.76 12.75
C GLU A 128 -9.94 -16.28 12.79
N ASP A 129 -10.34 -16.97 13.86
CA ASP A 129 -10.27 -18.43 13.97
C ASP A 129 -11.46 -19.15 13.30
N ASP A 130 -12.49 -18.42 12.85
CA ASP A 130 -13.66 -19.01 12.20
C ASP A 130 -13.27 -19.56 10.82
N PRO A 131 -13.65 -20.81 10.49
CA PRO A 131 -13.39 -21.38 9.19
C PRO A 131 -14.33 -20.80 8.13
N ILE A 132 -13.79 -20.56 6.94
CA ILE A 132 -14.54 -20.18 5.74
C ILE A 132 -14.14 -21.08 4.58
N THR A 133 -15.10 -21.34 3.68
CA THR A 133 -14.81 -22.05 2.42
C THR A 133 -14.44 -21.04 1.34
N VAL A 134 -13.23 -21.15 0.78
CA VAL A 134 -12.70 -20.25 -0.26
C VAL A 134 -12.08 -21.04 -1.41
N LEU A 135 -11.81 -20.37 -2.52
CA LEU A 135 -10.97 -20.93 -3.58
C LEU A 135 -9.58 -21.25 -3.00
N ASN A 136 -9.07 -22.44 -3.28
CA ASN A 136 -7.72 -22.84 -2.94
C ASN A 136 -6.74 -22.16 -3.91
N SER A 137 -6.48 -20.87 -3.65
CA SER A 137 -5.59 -20.03 -4.44
C SER A 137 -4.17 -20.60 -4.58
N PRO A 138 -3.54 -21.19 -3.53
CA PRO A 138 -2.24 -21.84 -3.68
C PRO A 138 -2.22 -22.95 -4.73
N VAL A 139 -3.16 -23.89 -4.65
CA VAL A 139 -3.24 -25.01 -5.60
C VAL A 139 -3.50 -24.50 -7.01
N THR A 140 -4.45 -23.57 -7.16
CA THR A 140 -4.81 -23.00 -8.47
C THR A 140 -3.63 -22.23 -9.09
N ALA A 141 -2.89 -21.47 -8.30
CA ALA A 141 -1.73 -20.71 -8.77
C ALA A 141 -0.57 -21.62 -9.17
N ILE A 142 -0.30 -22.69 -8.43
CA ILE A 142 0.71 -23.68 -8.83
C ILE A 142 0.28 -24.38 -10.12
N LEU A 143 -0.99 -24.81 -10.23
CA LEU A 143 -1.51 -25.42 -11.46
C LEU A 143 -1.33 -24.50 -12.68
N GLN A 144 -1.73 -23.24 -12.56
CA GLN A 144 -1.53 -22.25 -13.62
C GLN A 144 -0.04 -22.05 -13.94
N SER A 145 0.83 -22.00 -12.92
CA SER A 145 2.27 -21.85 -13.14
C SER A 145 2.85 -23.07 -13.87
N LEU A 146 2.43 -24.29 -13.51
CA LEU A 146 2.86 -25.52 -14.17
C LEU A 146 2.43 -25.58 -15.64
N GLU A 147 1.26 -25.05 -16.00
CA GLU A 147 0.80 -24.96 -17.40
C GLU A 147 1.68 -24.04 -18.25
N THR A 148 2.27 -22.99 -17.65
CA THR A 148 3.14 -22.06 -18.38
C THR A 148 4.56 -22.58 -18.59
N LEU A 149 4.95 -23.66 -17.92
CA LEU A 149 6.29 -24.20 -18.06
C LEU A 149 6.45 -24.90 -19.43
N PRO A 150 7.49 -24.58 -20.20
CA PRO A 150 7.77 -25.23 -21.50
C PRO A 150 8.27 -26.68 -21.36
N ILE A 151 8.21 -27.25 -20.16
CA ILE A 151 8.74 -28.56 -19.82
C ILE A 151 7.58 -29.52 -19.62
N SER A 152 7.43 -30.48 -20.53
CA SER A 152 6.57 -31.65 -20.28
C SER A 152 7.31 -32.57 -19.32
N LEU A 153 7.06 -32.40 -18.02
CA LEU A 153 7.79 -33.12 -16.98
C LEU A 153 7.34 -34.60 -16.85
N GLY A 154 6.36 -35.06 -17.64
CA GLY A 154 5.83 -36.43 -17.53
C GLY A 154 5.28 -36.75 -16.13
N ILE A 155 4.84 -35.71 -15.42
CA ILE A 155 4.47 -35.77 -14.00
C ILE A 155 3.01 -36.20 -13.86
N ASN A 156 2.75 -37.08 -12.90
CA ASN A 156 1.41 -37.19 -12.33
C ASN A 156 1.16 -36.00 -11.40
N ILE A 157 0.41 -35.02 -11.89
CA ILE A 157 0.15 -33.75 -11.19
C ILE A 157 -0.54 -34.01 -9.85
N GLU A 158 -1.42 -35.00 -9.78
CA GLU A 158 -2.17 -35.32 -8.56
C GLU A 158 -1.25 -35.76 -7.42
N ASP A 159 -0.27 -36.62 -7.71
CA ASP A 159 0.70 -37.09 -6.72
C ASP A 159 1.58 -35.94 -6.22
N VAL A 160 2.04 -35.09 -7.13
CA VAL A 160 2.85 -33.91 -6.77
C VAL A 160 2.07 -32.91 -5.93
N LEU A 161 0.80 -32.66 -6.26
CA LEU A 161 -0.04 -31.77 -5.44
C LEU A 161 -0.27 -32.33 -4.04
N LYS A 162 -0.48 -33.65 -3.89
CA LYS A 162 -0.65 -34.30 -2.57
C LYS A 162 0.64 -34.28 -1.74
N ASP A 163 1.80 -34.32 -2.38
CA ASP A 163 3.10 -34.14 -1.71
C ASP A 163 3.27 -32.70 -1.19
N ILE A 164 2.85 -31.71 -1.99
CA ILE A 164 3.05 -30.27 -1.70
C ILE A 164 2.01 -29.74 -0.69
N PHE A 165 0.74 -30.13 -0.83
CA PHE A 165 -0.39 -29.55 -0.11
C PHE A 165 -1.08 -30.55 0.80
N GLN A 166 -1.67 -30.05 1.89
CA GLN A 166 -2.52 -30.85 2.77
C GLN A 166 -3.89 -31.13 2.12
N ASP A 167 -4.47 -30.11 1.48
CA ASP A 167 -5.73 -30.18 0.76
C ASP A 167 -5.51 -29.73 -0.69
N THR A 168 -5.84 -30.62 -1.63
CA THR A 168 -5.68 -30.40 -3.08
C THR A 168 -6.99 -30.05 -3.77
N ASN A 169 -8.10 -29.93 -3.02
CA ASN A 169 -9.39 -29.57 -3.59
C ASN A 169 -9.37 -28.12 -4.11
N VAL A 170 -10.16 -27.86 -5.16
CA VAL A 170 -10.32 -26.51 -5.74
C VAL A 170 -10.88 -25.52 -4.71
N PHE A 171 -11.72 -25.99 -3.80
CA PHE A 171 -12.19 -25.22 -2.66
C PHE A 171 -11.65 -25.82 -1.38
N MET A 172 -11.19 -24.96 -0.47
CA MET A 172 -10.67 -25.38 0.82
C MET A 172 -11.43 -24.69 1.96
N GLU A 173 -11.51 -25.36 3.09
CA GLU A 173 -11.98 -24.78 4.35
C GLU A 173 -10.76 -24.30 5.14
N VAL A 174 -10.71 -23.01 5.48
CA VAL A 174 -9.54 -22.39 6.10
C VAL A 174 -9.96 -21.36 7.12
N LYS A 175 -9.19 -21.24 8.20
CA LYS A 175 -9.35 -20.14 9.14
C LYS A 175 -8.98 -18.83 8.48
N VAL A 176 -9.74 -17.78 8.80
CA VAL A 176 -9.48 -16.44 8.25
C VAL A 176 -8.07 -15.97 8.59
N LYS A 177 -7.61 -16.21 9.82
CA LYS A 177 -6.26 -15.89 10.28
C LYS A 177 -5.18 -16.49 9.38
N ASP A 178 -5.30 -17.78 9.05
CA ASP A 178 -4.31 -18.49 8.24
C ASP A 178 -4.31 -17.98 6.79
N LEU A 179 -5.50 -17.67 6.25
CA LEU A 179 -5.63 -17.09 4.92
C LEU A 179 -5.05 -15.66 4.83
N THR A 180 -5.21 -14.84 5.87
CA THR A 180 -4.81 -13.42 5.87
C THR A 180 -3.32 -13.23 6.21
N PHE A 181 -2.91 -13.49 7.45
CA PHE A 181 -1.57 -13.18 7.97
C PHE A 181 -0.84 -14.39 8.59
N GLY A 182 -1.55 -15.48 8.89
CA GLY A 182 -1.04 -16.67 9.56
C GLY A 182 -0.23 -17.59 8.64
N GLY A 183 -0.70 -17.78 7.41
CA GLY A 183 -0.04 -18.62 6.41
C GLY A 183 -0.61 -20.03 6.32
N ILE A 184 -0.95 -20.45 5.10
CA ILE A 184 -1.30 -21.82 4.74
C ILE A 184 -0.01 -22.53 4.32
N ARG A 185 0.42 -23.50 5.13
CA ARG A 185 1.69 -24.20 4.96
C ARG A 185 1.66 -25.20 3.79
N MET A 186 2.74 -25.21 3.00
CA MET A 186 2.95 -26.10 1.85
C MET A 186 4.44 -26.47 1.72
N CYS A 187 4.75 -27.45 0.86
CA CYS A 187 6.12 -27.93 0.62
C CYS A 187 6.83 -28.39 1.91
N ASP A 188 6.08 -29.00 2.83
CA ASP A 188 6.61 -29.42 4.13
C ASP A 188 7.49 -30.68 3.98
N PRO A 189 8.79 -30.63 4.33
CA PRO A 189 9.66 -31.80 4.22
C PRO A 189 9.22 -32.98 5.09
N ALA A 190 8.46 -32.74 6.17
CA ALA A 190 7.95 -33.80 7.03
C ALA A 190 6.95 -34.73 6.30
N ARG A 191 6.38 -34.28 5.17
CA ARG A 191 5.53 -35.09 4.29
C ARG A 191 6.30 -36.06 3.40
N ASN A 192 7.64 -36.05 3.46
CA ASN A 192 8.53 -36.84 2.61
C ASN A 192 8.20 -36.71 1.11
N PRO A 193 8.18 -35.48 0.56
CA PRO A 193 7.80 -35.25 -0.83
C PRO A 193 8.72 -35.98 -1.80
N SER A 194 8.16 -36.45 -2.92
CA SER A 194 8.90 -37.04 -4.02
C SER A 194 9.99 -36.09 -4.55
N GLY A 195 11.00 -36.64 -5.24
CA GLY A 195 12.07 -35.82 -5.84
C GLY A 195 11.53 -34.76 -6.80
N VAL A 196 10.43 -35.06 -7.49
CA VAL A 196 9.73 -34.13 -8.37
C VAL A 196 9.06 -33.02 -7.57
N ALA A 197 8.32 -33.32 -6.50
CA ALA A 197 7.69 -32.31 -5.66
C ALA A 197 8.73 -31.37 -5.03
N LYS A 198 9.89 -31.89 -4.59
CA LYS A 198 11.01 -31.07 -4.12
C LYS A 198 11.53 -30.11 -5.18
N LEU A 199 11.64 -30.57 -6.44
CA LEU A 199 12.04 -29.72 -7.56
C LEU A 199 11.03 -28.61 -7.83
N VAL A 200 9.73 -28.91 -7.80
CA VAL A 200 8.66 -27.91 -7.95
C VAL A 200 8.72 -26.88 -6.83
N CYS A 201 8.86 -27.31 -5.57
CA CYS A 201 9.03 -26.41 -4.43
C CYS A 201 10.25 -25.51 -4.57
N LEU A 202 11.38 -26.03 -5.08
CA LEU A 202 12.59 -25.24 -5.34
C LEU A 202 12.36 -24.19 -6.43
N VAL A 203 11.68 -24.55 -7.53
CA VAL A 203 11.35 -23.59 -8.60
C VAL A 203 10.48 -22.46 -8.05
N ILE A 204 9.46 -22.77 -7.25
CA ILE A 204 8.59 -21.76 -6.62
C ILE A 204 9.38 -20.86 -5.67
N MET A 205 10.36 -21.42 -4.95
CA MET A 205 11.26 -20.64 -4.11
C MET A 205 12.13 -19.68 -4.92
N LEU A 206 12.65 -20.12 -6.07
CA LEU A 206 13.43 -19.26 -6.98
C LEU A 206 12.57 -18.16 -7.63
N MET A 207 11.27 -18.39 -7.82
CA MET A 207 10.34 -17.36 -8.31
C MET A 207 10.10 -16.22 -7.32
N ASN A 208 10.43 -16.39 -6.03
CA ASN A 208 10.39 -15.37 -4.98
C ASN A 208 9.10 -14.51 -4.98
N GLN A 209 7.95 -15.17 -4.91
CA GLN A 209 6.65 -14.53 -5.01
C GLN A 209 6.27 -13.77 -3.72
N LYS A 210 5.68 -12.58 -3.86
CA LYS A 210 5.38 -11.67 -2.74
C LYS A 210 4.50 -12.34 -1.67
N LEU A 211 3.50 -13.12 -2.09
CA LEU A 211 2.51 -13.80 -1.22
C LEU A 211 3.06 -15.01 -0.45
N LEU A 212 4.31 -15.41 -0.70
CA LEU A 212 4.93 -16.56 -0.04
C LEU A 212 5.90 -16.10 1.06
N GLU A 213 5.85 -16.85 2.16
CA GLU A 213 6.84 -16.83 3.23
C GLU A 213 7.64 -18.13 3.18
N TYR A 214 8.96 -18.01 3.27
CA TYR A 214 9.91 -19.11 3.19
C TYR A 214 10.47 -19.36 4.59
N HIS A 215 10.42 -20.60 5.03
CA HIS A 215 10.85 -21.00 6.38
C HIS A 215 12.22 -21.67 6.34
N GLU A 216 12.91 -21.69 7.49
CA GLU A 216 14.25 -22.30 7.61
C GLU A 216 14.24 -23.81 7.35
N ASP A 217 13.12 -24.46 7.62
CA ASP A 217 12.91 -25.88 7.34
C ASP A 217 12.60 -26.18 5.87
N LEU A 218 12.79 -25.23 4.95
CA LEU A 218 12.48 -25.34 3.51
C LEU A 218 10.99 -25.45 3.17
N SER A 219 10.10 -25.37 4.15
CA SER A 219 8.68 -25.23 3.89
C SER A 219 8.33 -23.81 3.47
N MET A 220 7.12 -23.65 2.92
CA MET A 220 6.60 -22.36 2.49
C MET A 220 5.21 -22.15 3.09
N SER A 221 4.79 -20.89 3.18
CA SER A 221 3.42 -20.56 3.57
C SER A 221 2.85 -19.49 2.67
N PHE A 222 1.63 -19.70 2.20
CA PHE A 222 0.89 -18.71 1.43
C PHE A 222 -0.04 -17.93 2.34
N SER A 223 -0.11 -16.62 2.13
CA SER A 223 -1.11 -15.78 2.76
C SER A 223 -1.38 -14.54 1.92
N LEU A 224 -2.56 -13.96 2.07
CA LEU A 224 -2.97 -12.80 1.27
C LEU A 224 -2.22 -11.53 1.64
N PHE A 225 -1.92 -11.32 2.93
CA PHE A 225 -1.49 -10.01 3.43
C PHE A 225 -0.19 -10.03 4.24
N LYS A 226 0.37 -11.20 4.60
CA LYS A 226 1.64 -11.26 5.37
C LYS A 226 2.77 -10.49 4.71
N TYR A 227 2.83 -10.48 3.38
CA TYR A 227 3.85 -9.74 2.64
C TYR A 227 3.90 -8.24 3.00
N LYS A 228 2.77 -7.67 3.42
CA LYS A 228 2.66 -6.26 3.82
C LYS A 228 3.43 -5.95 5.09
N THR A 229 3.80 -6.97 5.90
CA THR A 229 4.62 -6.78 7.10
C THR A 229 6.11 -6.75 6.82
N LYS A 230 6.53 -7.06 5.59
CA LYS A 230 7.92 -6.90 5.14
C LYS A 230 8.17 -5.43 4.77
N LEU A 231 9.43 -5.01 4.78
CA LEU A 231 9.79 -3.68 4.31
C LEU A 231 9.43 -3.50 2.83
N ASP A 232 8.66 -2.48 2.50
CA ASP A 232 8.35 -2.11 1.12
C ASP A 232 9.15 -0.88 0.69
N GLY A 233 9.71 -0.92 -0.51
CA GLY A 233 10.64 0.09 -1.03
C GLY A 233 12.03 -0.49 -1.38
N PRO A 234 13.07 0.36 -1.44
CA PRO A 234 13.04 1.79 -1.11
C PRO A 234 12.27 2.63 -2.13
N PHE A 235 11.54 3.64 -1.66
CA PHE A 235 10.99 4.74 -2.45
C PHE A 235 11.93 5.94 -2.38
N THR A 236 12.04 6.68 -3.48
CA THR A 236 12.65 8.01 -3.49
C THR A 236 11.56 9.05 -3.71
N ILE A 237 11.44 10.02 -2.82
CA ILE A 237 10.47 11.11 -2.90
C ILE A 237 11.13 12.47 -2.80
N ASN A 238 10.49 13.52 -3.31
CA ASN A 238 10.91 14.89 -3.06
C ASN A 238 10.43 15.37 -1.66
N SER A 239 11.32 16.03 -0.91
CA SER A 239 11.08 16.52 0.45
C SER A 239 10.27 17.82 0.49
N GLY A 240 10.20 18.54 -0.64
CA GLY A 240 9.47 19.79 -0.80
C GLY A 240 10.24 21.04 -0.37
N VAL A 241 11.52 20.90 0.04
CA VAL A 241 12.35 22.03 0.52
C VAL A 241 12.79 22.93 -0.63
N LYS A 242 13.09 22.39 -1.80
CA LYS A 242 13.41 23.19 -3.01
C LYS A 242 12.15 23.68 -3.71
N ASN A 243 11.12 22.85 -3.80
CA ASN A 243 9.82 23.20 -4.37
C ASN A 243 8.70 22.45 -3.66
N VAL A 244 7.84 23.18 -2.96
CA VAL A 244 6.74 22.62 -2.17
C VAL A 244 5.67 21.94 -3.03
N ASP A 245 5.54 22.31 -4.30
CA ASP A 245 4.58 21.68 -5.24
C ASP A 245 4.95 20.22 -5.53
N ASN A 246 6.24 19.87 -5.36
CA ASN A 246 6.74 18.51 -5.54
C ASN A 246 6.73 17.71 -4.24
N LEU A 247 6.33 18.29 -3.11
CA LEU A 247 6.33 17.63 -1.80
C LEU A 247 5.66 16.25 -1.86
N GLY A 248 6.42 15.20 -1.52
CA GLY A 248 5.93 13.83 -1.47
C GLY A 248 5.83 13.11 -2.82
N SER A 249 6.13 13.78 -3.92
CA SER A 249 6.14 13.15 -5.25
C SER A 249 7.24 12.11 -5.35
N ILE A 250 6.88 10.93 -5.87
CA ILE A 250 7.75 9.78 -6.04
C ILE A 250 8.51 9.94 -7.35
N THR A 251 9.83 9.77 -7.27
CA THR A 251 10.73 9.80 -8.43
C THR A 251 11.20 8.41 -8.84
N SER A 252 11.29 7.47 -7.88
CA SER A 252 11.64 6.08 -8.18
C SER A 252 11.18 5.10 -7.10
N TYR A 253 11.07 3.84 -7.50
CA TYR A 253 10.84 2.69 -6.61
C TYR A 253 11.93 1.66 -6.87
N LYS A 254 12.64 1.24 -5.81
CA LYS A 254 13.81 0.35 -5.87
C LYS A 254 14.90 0.86 -6.84
N GLY A 255 15.08 2.17 -6.90
CA GLY A 255 16.04 2.83 -7.80
C GLY A 255 15.65 2.82 -9.28
N GLN A 256 14.41 2.43 -9.61
CA GLN A 256 13.90 2.42 -10.97
C GLN A 256 12.81 3.49 -11.14
N GLU A 257 12.91 4.28 -12.22
CA GLU A 257 11.88 5.25 -12.64
C GLU A 257 10.74 4.58 -13.44
N TYR A 258 11.00 3.38 -13.96
CA TYR A 258 10.05 2.57 -14.71
C TYR A 258 10.07 1.13 -14.21
N THR A 259 8.90 0.54 -13.97
CA THR A 259 8.74 -0.87 -13.63
C THR A 259 8.86 -1.76 -14.87
N GLN A 260 8.74 -3.07 -14.64
CA GLN A 260 8.70 -4.10 -15.67
C GLN A 260 7.43 -4.96 -15.55
N PHE A 261 6.36 -4.38 -14.99
CA PHE A 261 5.11 -5.11 -14.75
C PHE A 261 4.21 -5.09 -15.98
N TRP A 262 4.31 -4.05 -16.80
CA TRP A 262 3.45 -3.84 -17.96
C TRP A 262 4.23 -4.01 -19.26
N GLU A 263 3.48 -4.29 -20.33
CA GLU A 263 4.07 -4.38 -21.66
C GLU A 263 4.38 -2.98 -22.22
N GLY A 264 5.52 -2.87 -22.89
CA GLY A 264 5.98 -1.65 -23.53
C GLY A 264 7.10 -0.98 -22.76
N GLU A 265 8.30 -0.99 -23.33
CA GLU A 265 9.48 -0.42 -22.71
C GLU A 265 9.28 1.08 -22.38
N LYS A 266 9.37 1.43 -21.10
CA LYS A 266 9.18 2.80 -20.58
C LYS A 266 7.83 3.41 -20.97
N SER A 267 6.78 2.59 -20.99
CA SER A 267 5.40 3.04 -21.18
C SER A 267 4.94 3.96 -20.03
N GLN A 268 3.84 4.69 -20.23
CA GLN A 268 3.20 5.41 -19.13
C GLN A 268 2.66 4.46 -18.04
N CYS A 269 2.39 3.20 -18.38
CA CYS A 269 1.91 2.19 -17.43
C CYS A 269 3.02 1.73 -16.47
N ASP A 270 4.27 1.73 -16.93
CA ASP A 270 5.41 1.36 -16.09
C ASP A 270 6.00 2.52 -15.31
N LYS A 271 5.62 3.76 -15.63
CA LYS A 271 6.24 4.93 -15.01
C LYS A 271 5.92 4.97 -13.52
N VAL A 272 6.96 5.08 -12.70
CA VAL A 272 6.84 5.31 -11.25
C VAL A 272 6.70 6.81 -11.03
N ASN A 273 5.46 7.30 -10.89
CA ASN A 273 5.20 8.71 -10.61
C ASN A 273 3.94 8.91 -9.76
N GLY A 274 3.85 10.09 -9.14
CA GLY A 274 2.71 10.48 -8.32
C GLY A 274 3.02 10.48 -6.83
N PHE A 275 1.98 10.38 -6.03
CA PHE A 275 2.04 10.54 -4.57
C PHE A 275 1.61 9.25 -3.86
N TYR A 276 1.82 9.19 -2.55
CA TYR A 276 1.37 8.06 -1.74
C TYR A 276 0.75 8.50 -0.41
N THR A 277 1.57 8.87 0.57
CA THR A 277 1.08 9.30 1.90
C THR A 277 1.20 10.81 2.14
N THR A 278 1.97 11.50 1.29
CA THR A 278 2.28 12.92 1.43
C THR A 278 1.91 13.62 0.14
N PHE A 279 1.24 14.75 0.26
CA PHE A 279 0.73 15.56 -0.86
C PHE A 279 1.16 17.02 -0.68
N PRO A 280 1.28 17.79 -1.77
CA PRO A 280 1.59 19.21 -1.70
C PRO A 280 0.45 20.00 -1.04
N PRO A 281 0.75 21.16 -0.44
CA PRO A 281 -0.26 22.08 0.07
C PRO A 281 -1.03 22.77 -1.09
N PHE A 282 -2.06 23.55 -0.74
CA PHE A 282 -2.80 24.40 -1.69
C PHE A 282 -3.44 23.66 -2.87
N MET A 283 -3.92 22.42 -2.63
CA MET A 283 -4.60 21.64 -3.65
C MET A 283 -5.91 22.30 -4.09
N GLU A 284 -6.16 22.30 -5.41
CA GLU A 284 -7.38 22.83 -6.03
C GLU A 284 -8.42 21.72 -6.26
N GLU A 285 -9.70 22.06 -6.36
CA GLU A 285 -10.77 21.06 -6.59
C GLU A 285 -10.68 20.37 -7.96
N ASN A 286 -10.09 21.06 -8.97
CA ASN A 286 -10.05 20.59 -10.35
C ASN A 286 -8.67 20.04 -10.79
N SER A 287 -7.72 19.88 -9.85
CA SER A 287 -6.41 19.31 -10.14
C SER A 287 -6.41 17.78 -10.08
N ASN A 288 -5.49 17.17 -10.83
CA ASN A 288 -5.32 15.72 -10.87
C ASN A 288 -4.04 15.34 -10.10
N TYR A 289 -4.18 14.48 -9.09
CA TYR A 289 -3.06 13.98 -8.30
C TYR A 289 -2.91 12.47 -8.53
N PRO A 290 -1.96 12.05 -9.39
CA PRO A 290 -1.70 10.63 -9.59
C PRO A 290 -1.17 10.01 -8.30
N VAL A 291 -1.61 8.79 -8.00
CA VAL A 291 -1.18 8.01 -6.83
C VAL A 291 -0.54 6.73 -7.34
N TYR A 292 0.62 6.39 -6.79
CA TYR A 292 1.32 5.14 -7.09
C TYR A 292 1.14 4.17 -5.93
N SER A 293 0.79 2.91 -6.23
CA SER A 293 0.66 1.86 -5.23
C SER A 293 1.31 0.55 -5.67
N THR A 294 2.26 0.11 -4.84
CA THR A 294 3.00 -1.15 -5.02
C THR A 294 2.13 -2.39 -4.83
N ASP A 295 0.91 -2.24 -4.31
CA ASP A 295 -0.05 -3.35 -4.16
C ASP A 295 -0.79 -3.66 -5.47
N ILE A 296 -0.98 -2.65 -6.34
CA ILE A 296 -1.64 -2.80 -7.64
C ILE A 296 -0.66 -2.68 -8.83
N CYS A 297 0.63 -2.57 -8.54
CA CYS A 297 1.72 -2.53 -9.52
C CYS A 297 1.64 -1.35 -10.50
N LYS A 298 1.08 -0.19 -10.09
CA LYS A 298 1.00 1.05 -10.88
C LYS A 298 0.63 2.25 -10.03
#